data_AF-A0A819ZTY5-F1
#
_entry.id   AF-A0A819ZTY5-F1
#
_cell.length_a   1.000
_cell.length_b   1.000
_cell.length_c   1.000
_cell.angle_alpha   90.00
_cell.angle_beta   90.00
_cell.angle_gamma   90.00
#
_symmetry.space_group_name_H-M   'P 1'
#
loop_
_entity.id
_entity.type
_entity.pdbx_description
1 polymer ?
#
loop_
_entity_poly.entity_id
_entity_poly.type
_entity_poly.pdbx_seq_one_letter_code
_entity_poly.pdbx_strand_id
1 'polypeptide(L)'
;MAAVTLFSKARSVLVLTGAGISAESGVPTFRGAGGLWRQFNATDLATPSAFARSPSLVWEFYHYRRELVRTKEPNKAHLALVEAEKRFEKEGKRFFIITQNVDGLHRRAGSRNLLEIHDNLFTTRCTSCGFIEENNDSPICEALRNRGLPNENGPEIAVTDLPSCRQCRSLVCPHVVWFGETLWSDVLEKIDEEINQCDLFLV
;
A
#
# COMPACT_ATOMS: atom_id res chain seq x y z
N MET A 1 -25.12 20.90 3.06
CA MET A 1 -25.46 21.28 4.46
C MET A 1 -25.40 20.07 5.40
N ALA A 2 -26.14 18.98 5.15
CA ALA A 2 -26.18 17.81 6.04
C ALA A 2 -24.80 17.18 6.36
N ALA A 3 -23.95 16.93 5.35
CA ALA A 3 -22.64 16.31 5.56
C ALA A 3 -21.70 17.14 6.46
N VAL A 4 -21.68 18.46 6.28
CA VAL A 4 -20.87 19.38 7.11
C VAL A 4 -21.38 19.37 8.55
N THR A 5 -22.70 19.33 8.76
CA THR A 5 -23.29 19.25 10.10
C THR A 5 -23.02 17.90 10.78
N LEU A 6 -23.04 16.79 10.04
CA LEU A 6 -22.67 15.48 10.59
C LEU A 6 -21.20 15.47 11.01
N PHE A 7 -20.31 15.93 10.13
CA PHE A 7 -18.87 15.99 10.41
C PHE A 7 -18.54 16.88 11.60
N SER A 8 -19.17 18.05 11.74
CA SER A 8 -18.89 18.96 12.87
C SER A 8 -19.37 18.42 14.22
N LYS A 9 -20.41 17.58 14.23
CA LYS A 9 -20.96 16.96 15.44
C LYS A 9 -20.30 15.64 15.83
N ALA A 10 -19.64 14.97 14.89
CA ALA A 10 -18.97 13.70 15.11
C ALA A 10 -17.94 13.81 16.25
N ARG A 11 -17.92 12.80 17.12
CA ARG A 11 -16.92 12.62 18.18
C ARG A 11 -15.86 11.61 17.79
N SER A 12 -16.17 10.73 16.84
CA SER A 12 -15.29 9.64 16.41
C SER A 12 -15.46 9.40 14.92
N VAL A 13 -14.53 9.93 14.12
CA VAL A 13 -14.54 9.79 12.66
C VAL A 13 -13.62 8.68 12.23
N LEU A 14 -14.15 7.76 11.44
CA LEU A 14 -13.38 6.77 10.68
C LEU A 14 -13.36 7.17 9.20
N VAL A 15 -12.21 7.04 8.55
CA VAL A 15 -12.06 7.29 7.11
C VAL A 15 -11.49 6.04 6.45
N LEU A 16 -12.22 5.45 5.50
CA LEU A 16 -11.70 4.42 4.62
C LEU A 16 -11.25 5.07 3.31
N THR A 17 -10.03 4.79 2.89
CA THR A 17 -9.49 5.28 1.62
C THR A 17 -9.08 4.14 0.71
N GLY A 18 -9.13 4.40 -0.60
CA GLY A 18 -8.68 3.49 -1.64
C GLY A 18 -7.92 4.22 -2.74
N ALA A 19 -7.63 3.53 -3.84
CA ALA A 19 -6.67 4.00 -4.84
C ALA A 19 -7.00 5.39 -5.44
N GLY A 20 -8.28 5.76 -5.45
CA GLY A 20 -8.74 7.07 -5.93
C GLY A 20 -8.10 8.25 -5.20
N ILE A 21 -7.82 8.14 -3.89
CA ILE A 21 -7.18 9.24 -3.15
C ILE A 21 -5.77 9.54 -3.67
N SER A 22 -5.07 8.54 -4.19
CA SER A 22 -3.70 8.67 -4.73
C SER A 22 -3.65 9.00 -6.22
N ALA A 23 -4.80 8.98 -6.91
CA ALA A 23 -4.88 9.27 -8.35
C ALA A 23 -4.42 10.70 -8.67
N GLU A 24 -4.82 11.69 -7.85
CA GLU A 24 -4.38 13.09 -7.99
C GLU A 24 -2.89 13.30 -7.68
N SER A 25 -2.24 12.33 -7.03
CA SER A 25 -0.78 12.28 -6.86
C SER A 25 -0.07 11.65 -8.07
N GLY A 26 -0.81 11.23 -9.10
CA GLY A 26 -0.26 10.55 -10.27
C GLY A 26 0.09 9.07 -10.02
N VAL A 27 -0.48 8.45 -8.98
CA VAL A 27 -0.39 7.00 -8.77
C VAL A 27 -1.51 6.31 -9.56
N PRO A 28 -1.20 5.37 -10.47
CA PRO A 28 -2.21 4.62 -11.20
C PRO A 28 -3.15 3.85 -10.25
N THR A 29 -4.44 3.85 -10.55
CA THR A 29 -5.42 3.06 -9.81
C THR A 29 -5.51 1.64 -10.37
N PHE A 30 -5.96 0.66 -9.57
CA PHE A 30 -6.09 -0.74 -10.00
C PHE A 30 -7.25 -1.00 -10.99
N ARG A 31 -8.03 0.03 -11.37
CA ARG A 31 -9.17 -0.09 -12.29
C ARG A 31 -9.05 0.92 -13.43
N GLY A 32 -9.71 0.64 -14.55
CA GLY A 32 -9.66 1.49 -15.75
C GLY A 32 -8.26 1.50 -16.39
N ALA A 33 -7.92 2.59 -17.07
CA ALA A 33 -6.66 2.71 -17.82
C ALA A 33 -5.39 2.56 -16.95
N GLY A 34 -5.49 2.77 -15.63
CA GLY A 34 -4.37 2.61 -14.70
C GLY A 34 -4.12 1.19 -14.20
N GLY A 35 -5.04 0.25 -14.46
CA GLY A 35 -4.99 -1.12 -13.91
C GLY A 35 -4.05 -2.08 -14.67
N LEU A 36 -3.52 -1.64 -15.82
CA LEU A 36 -2.64 -2.42 -16.67
C LEU A 36 -1.16 -2.08 -16.39
N TRP A 37 -0.34 -3.11 -16.27
CA TRP A 37 1.12 -3.01 -16.33
C TRP A 37 1.62 -4.00 -17.37
N ARG A 38 2.34 -3.52 -18.40
CA ARG A 38 2.54 -4.25 -19.65
C ARG A 38 1.18 -4.69 -20.23
N GLN A 39 1.05 -5.98 -20.52
CA GLN A 39 -0.17 -6.63 -20.97
C GLN A 39 -0.96 -7.30 -19.84
N PHE A 40 -0.52 -7.15 -18.57
CA PHE A 40 -1.11 -7.84 -17.43
C PHE A 40 -2.02 -6.90 -16.64
N ASN A 41 -3.13 -7.43 -16.13
CA ASN A 41 -3.85 -6.74 -15.06
C ASN A 41 -3.04 -6.85 -13.77
N ALA A 42 -2.99 -5.76 -13.01
CA ALA A 42 -2.34 -5.76 -11.70
C ALA A 42 -2.86 -6.88 -10.77
N THR A 43 -4.14 -7.24 -10.90
CA THR A 43 -4.78 -8.33 -10.15
C THR A 43 -4.26 -9.72 -10.53
N ASP A 44 -3.73 -9.90 -11.73
CA ASP A 44 -3.20 -11.19 -12.19
C ASP A 44 -1.78 -11.45 -11.66
N LEU A 45 -1.06 -10.37 -11.31
CA LEU A 45 0.31 -10.42 -10.78
C LEU A 45 0.37 -10.39 -9.25
N ALA A 46 -0.57 -9.71 -8.59
CA ALA A 46 -0.66 -9.63 -7.15
C ALA A 46 -1.38 -10.86 -6.55
N THR A 47 -0.87 -12.07 -6.84
CA THR A 47 -1.39 -13.34 -6.32
C THR A 47 -0.25 -14.26 -5.86
N PRO A 48 -0.47 -15.14 -4.85
CA PRO A 48 0.52 -16.15 -4.47
C PRO A 48 0.91 -17.06 -5.64
N SER A 49 -0.08 -17.46 -6.46
CA SER A 49 0.14 -18.33 -7.62
C SER A 49 1.00 -17.67 -8.70
N ALA A 50 0.86 -16.37 -8.94
CA ALA A 50 1.71 -15.65 -9.88
C ALA A 50 3.15 -15.56 -9.38
N PHE A 51 3.35 -15.28 -8.09
CA PHE A 51 4.67 -15.23 -7.49
C PHE A 51 5.37 -16.59 -7.50
N ALA A 52 4.65 -17.68 -7.20
CA ALA A 52 5.18 -19.03 -7.28
C ALA A 52 5.56 -19.43 -8.72
N ARG A 53 4.79 -18.95 -9.72
CA ARG A 53 5.03 -19.25 -11.14
C ARG A 53 6.19 -18.46 -11.73
N SER A 54 6.29 -17.16 -11.45
CA SER A 54 7.39 -16.32 -11.91
C SER A 54 7.64 -15.18 -10.92
N PRO A 55 8.52 -15.40 -9.92
CA PRO A 55 8.85 -14.38 -8.92
C PRO A 55 9.60 -13.21 -9.56
N SER A 56 10.35 -13.43 -10.66
CA SER A 56 10.98 -12.36 -11.43
C SER A 56 9.96 -11.37 -11.96
N LEU A 57 8.92 -11.86 -12.65
CA LEU A 57 7.90 -10.99 -13.24
C LEU A 57 7.15 -10.18 -12.18
N VAL A 58 6.81 -10.83 -11.05
CA VAL A 58 6.13 -10.14 -9.94
C VAL A 58 7.06 -9.10 -9.31
N TRP A 59 8.34 -9.43 -9.09
CA TRP A 59 9.30 -8.45 -8.56
C TRP A 59 9.54 -7.28 -9.51
N GLU A 60 9.54 -7.48 -10.82
CA GLU A 60 9.59 -6.38 -11.79
C GLU A 60 8.36 -5.46 -11.68
N PHE A 61 7.16 -6.04 -11.53
CA PHE A 61 5.93 -5.28 -11.32
C PHE A 61 5.97 -4.44 -10.04
N TYR A 62 6.40 -5.04 -8.92
CA TYR A 62 6.51 -4.32 -7.65
C TYR A 62 7.65 -3.30 -7.65
N HIS A 63 8.79 -3.60 -8.30
CA HIS A 63 9.89 -2.66 -8.45
C HIS A 63 9.45 -1.41 -9.22
N TYR A 64 8.76 -1.59 -10.35
CA TYR A 64 8.18 -0.48 -11.10
C TYR A 64 7.27 0.40 -10.22
N ARG A 65 6.37 -0.21 -9.45
CA ARG A 65 5.45 0.52 -8.57
C ARG A 65 6.19 1.27 -7.47
N ARG A 66 7.22 0.67 -6.87
CA ARG A 66 8.10 1.33 -5.89
C ARG A 66 8.76 2.56 -6.49
N GLU A 67 9.43 2.41 -7.64
CA GLU A 67 10.10 3.54 -8.31
C GLU A 67 9.11 4.63 -8.72
N LEU A 68 7.94 4.26 -9.23
CA LEU A 68 6.90 5.22 -9.60
C LEU A 68 6.42 6.02 -8.38
N VAL A 69 6.04 5.34 -7.28
CA VAL A 69 5.50 5.98 -6.06
C VAL A 69 6.54 6.86 -5.37
N ARG A 70 7.84 6.49 -5.41
CA ARG A 70 8.94 7.30 -4.86
C ARG A 70 8.99 8.71 -5.46
N THR A 71 8.53 8.89 -6.70
CA THR A 71 8.50 10.20 -7.38
C THR A 71 7.22 11.01 -7.13
N LYS A 72 6.24 10.45 -6.42
CA LYS A 72 4.94 11.09 -6.18
C LYS A 72 4.92 11.75 -4.82
N GLU A 73 4.13 12.80 -4.64
CA GLU A 73 3.93 13.45 -3.34
C GLU A 73 2.47 13.35 -2.87
N PRO A 74 2.21 13.44 -1.55
CA PRO A 74 0.84 13.55 -1.04
C PRO A 74 0.11 14.75 -1.65
N ASN A 75 -1.12 14.54 -2.09
CA ASN A 75 -1.96 15.60 -2.64
C ASN A 75 -2.84 16.28 -1.56
N LYS A 76 -3.69 17.22 -2.00
CA LYS A 76 -4.58 18.00 -1.13
C LYS A 76 -5.53 17.12 -0.29
N ALA A 77 -5.98 15.98 -0.81
CA ALA A 77 -6.86 15.08 -0.05
C ALA A 77 -6.13 14.47 1.15
N HIS A 78 -4.91 13.97 0.94
CA HIS A 78 -4.08 13.45 2.04
C HIS A 78 -3.81 14.52 3.10
N LEU A 79 -3.40 15.71 2.68
CA LEU A 79 -3.11 16.83 3.58
C LEU A 79 -4.36 17.30 4.35
N ALA A 80 -5.53 17.26 3.72
CA ALA A 80 -6.79 17.60 4.37
C ALA A 80 -7.15 16.60 5.50
N LEU A 81 -6.86 15.30 5.32
CA LEU A 81 -7.07 14.30 6.36
C LEU A 81 -6.11 14.48 7.53
N VAL A 82 -4.87 14.86 7.28
CA VAL A 82 -3.89 15.20 8.34
C VAL A 82 -4.34 16.43 9.13
N GLU A 83 -4.86 17.45 8.46
CA GLU A 83 -5.38 18.64 9.16
C GLU A 83 -6.64 18.31 9.97
N ALA A 84 -7.54 17.47 9.41
CA ALA A 84 -8.71 16.99 10.13
C ALA A 84 -8.32 16.20 11.38
N GLU A 85 -7.37 15.27 11.27
CA GLU A 85 -6.83 14.52 12.40
C GLU A 85 -6.33 15.44 13.52
N LYS A 86 -5.47 16.42 13.17
CA LYS A 86 -4.92 17.39 14.13
C LYS A 86 -6.01 18.21 14.81
N ARG A 87 -7.06 18.59 14.08
CA ARG A 87 -8.18 19.34 14.64
C ARG A 87 -8.99 18.50 15.62
N PHE A 88 -9.30 17.25 15.27
CA PHE A 88 -10.05 16.35 16.14
C PHE A 88 -9.28 16.03 17.43
N GLU A 89 -7.97 15.81 17.34
CA GLU A 89 -7.10 15.60 18.50
C GLU A 89 -7.15 16.81 19.46
N LYS A 90 -7.06 18.05 18.94
CA LYS A 90 -7.17 19.28 19.75
C LYS A 90 -8.53 19.42 20.43
N GLU A 91 -9.59 18.90 19.84
CA GLU A 91 -10.95 18.91 20.39
C GLU A 91 -11.21 17.72 21.35
N GLY A 92 -10.22 16.85 21.60
CA GLY A 92 -10.38 15.65 22.42
C GLY A 92 -11.31 14.61 21.77
N LYS A 93 -11.38 14.61 20.43
CA LYS A 93 -12.18 13.70 19.61
C LYS A 93 -11.29 12.70 18.88
N ARG A 94 -11.89 11.64 18.35
CA ARG A 94 -11.18 10.60 17.60
C ARG A 94 -11.28 10.82 16.10
N PHE A 95 -10.16 10.56 15.42
CA PHE A 95 -10.06 10.55 13.97
C PHE A 95 -9.08 9.46 13.58
N PHE A 96 -9.52 8.50 12.75
CA PHE A 96 -8.73 7.34 12.37
C PHE A 96 -8.88 7.06 10.88
N ILE A 97 -7.78 6.67 10.23
CA ILE A 97 -7.73 6.38 8.80
C ILE A 97 -7.42 4.90 8.60
N ILE A 98 -8.27 4.21 7.86
CA ILE A 98 -8.03 2.89 7.29
C ILE A 98 -7.74 3.10 5.80
N THR A 99 -6.62 2.59 5.30
CA THR A 99 -6.27 2.68 3.88
C THR A 99 -6.07 1.32 3.25
N GLN A 100 -6.71 1.10 2.10
CA GLN A 100 -6.44 -0.04 1.22
C GLN A 100 -5.16 0.13 0.40
N ASN A 101 -4.62 1.36 0.35
CA ASN A 101 -3.45 1.69 -0.46
C ASN A 101 -2.16 1.23 0.20
N VAL A 102 -1.26 0.73 -0.63
CA VAL A 102 0.08 0.25 -0.25
C VAL A 102 1.18 1.27 -0.59
N ASP A 103 0.82 2.49 -1.00
CA ASP A 103 1.75 3.50 -1.52
C ASP A 103 2.47 4.33 -0.45
N GLY A 104 2.03 4.27 0.81
CA GLY A 104 2.61 5.04 1.91
C GLY A 104 2.37 6.56 1.85
N LEU A 105 1.52 7.07 0.96
CA LEU A 105 1.29 8.52 0.83
C LEU A 105 0.60 9.13 2.06
N HIS A 106 -0.27 8.39 2.76
CA HIS A 106 -0.83 8.84 4.05
C HIS A 106 0.24 9.05 5.11
N ARG A 107 1.17 8.10 5.24
CA ARG A 107 2.31 8.17 6.17
C ARG A 107 3.19 9.36 5.83
N ARG A 108 3.51 9.54 4.54
CA ARG A 108 4.31 10.69 4.05
C ARG A 108 3.61 12.03 4.21
N ALA A 109 2.28 12.08 4.16
CA ALA A 109 1.51 13.29 4.46
C ALA A 109 1.60 13.68 5.95
N GLY A 110 1.91 12.73 6.83
CA GLY A 110 1.99 12.91 8.27
C GLY A 110 0.76 12.41 9.05
N SER A 111 -0.04 11.50 8.46
CA SER A 111 -1.14 10.85 9.19
C SER A 111 -0.57 9.97 10.29
N ARG A 112 -1.10 10.04 11.52
CA ARG A 112 -0.59 9.27 12.67
C ARG A 112 -1.49 8.09 13.05
N ASN A 113 -2.80 8.31 13.10
CA ASN A 113 -3.82 7.31 13.39
C ASN A 113 -4.21 6.61 12.09
N LEU A 114 -3.34 5.69 11.64
CA LEU A 114 -3.40 5.05 10.33
C LEU A 114 -3.29 3.53 10.45
N LEU A 115 -4.16 2.82 9.73
CA LEU A 115 -4.07 1.38 9.49
C LEU A 115 -3.97 1.09 7.98
N GLU A 116 -2.82 0.57 7.56
CA GLU A 116 -2.54 0.13 6.19
C GLU A 116 -2.97 -1.35 6.04
N ILE A 117 -4.22 -1.61 5.66
CA ILE A 117 -4.79 -2.97 5.77
C ILE A 117 -4.19 -3.97 4.77
N HIS A 118 -3.57 -3.49 3.69
CA HIS A 118 -2.87 -4.32 2.71
C HIS A 118 -1.35 -4.21 2.84
N ASP A 119 -0.85 -3.76 3.99
CA ASP A 119 0.56 -3.45 4.26
C ASP A 119 1.13 -2.40 3.26
N ASN A 120 2.42 -2.48 2.90
CA ASN A 120 3.12 -1.37 2.23
C ASN A 120 4.14 -1.85 1.17
N LEU A 121 4.23 -1.14 0.03
CA LEU A 121 5.19 -1.40 -1.05
C LEU A 121 6.66 -1.33 -0.62
N PHE A 122 6.93 -0.63 0.47
CA PHE A 122 8.26 -0.42 1.05
C PHE A 122 8.57 -1.40 2.18
N THR A 123 7.84 -2.51 2.27
CA THR A 123 8.08 -3.57 3.24
C THR A 123 8.22 -4.92 2.53
N THR A 124 9.13 -5.77 3.01
CA THR A 124 9.37 -7.11 2.47
C THR A 124 9.15 -8.17 3.55
N ARG A 125 8.77 -9.38 3.13
CA ARG A 125 8.58 -10.55 4.00
C ARG A 125 9.38 -11.72 3.43
N CYS A 126 10.19 -12.36 4.26
CA CYS A 126 10.92 -13.57 3.86
C CYS A 126 9.96 -14.74 3.67
N THR A 127 10.09 -15.45 2.54
CA THR A 127 9.24 -16.62 2.23
C THR A 127 9.62 -17.87 3.02
N SER A 128 10.72 -17.83 3.77
CA SER A 128 11.24 -18.97 4.55
C SER A 128 11.11 -18.75 6.05
N CYS A 129 11.77 -17.72 6.60
CA CYS A 129 11.75 -17.45 8.04
C CYS A 129 10.67 -16.45 8.49
N GLY A 130 9.89 -15.88 7.56
CA GLY A 130 8.86 -14.89 7.88
C GLY A 130 9.38 -13.53 8.34
N PHE A 131 10.71 -13.29 8.31
CA PHE A 131 11.28 -12.01 8.70
C PHE A 131 10.73 -10.86 7.85
N ILE A 132 10.19 -9.83 8.51
CA ILE A 132 9.60 -8.65 7.90
C ILE A 132 10.51 -7.45 8.14
N GLU A 133 10.76 -6.65 7.10
CA GLU A 133 11.53 -5.41 7.22
C GLU A 133 11.06 -4.32 6.27
N GLU A 134 11.20 -3.06 6.68
CA GLU A 134 11.14 -1.95 5.76
C GLU A 134 12.36 -1.98 4.84
N ASN A 135 12.13 -1.80 3.54
CA ASN A 135 13.15 -1.65 2.52
C ASN A 135 12.79 -0.48 1.60
N ASN A 136 13.58 0.59 1.69
CA ASN A 136 13.43 1.81 0.87
C ASN A 136 14.48 1.90 -0.25
N ASP A 137 15.21 0.82 -0.50
CA ASP A 137 16.29 0.79 -1.49
C ASP A 137 15.76 1.00 -2.91
N SER A 138 16.56 1.69 -3.72
CA SER A 138 16.28 2.01 -5.12
C SER A 138 17.58 1.85 -5.94
N PRO A 139 17.69 0.77 -6.75
CA PRO A 139 16.76 -0.35 -6.86
C PRO A 139 16.77 -1.23 -5.59
N ILE A 140 15.73 -2.04 -5.40
CA ILE A 140 15.65 -2.98 -4.25
C ILE A 140 16.72 -4.09 -4.31
N CYS A 141 17.15 -4.47 -5.51
CA CYS A 141 18.37 -5.26 -5.72
C CYS A 141 18.99 -4.89 -7.07
N GLU A 142 20.27 -5.19 -7.25
CA GLU A 142 21.00 -4.82 -8.47
C GLU A 142 20.40 -5.44 -9.74
N ALA A 143 19.94 -6.69 -9.67
CA ALA A 143 19.36 -7.38 -10.83
C ALA A 143 18.07 -6.73 -11.36
N LEU A 144 17.39 -5.93 -10.52
CA LEU A 144 16.20 -5.17 -10.91
C LEU A 144 16.53 -3.76 -11.42
N ARG A 145 17.80 -3.34 -11.44
CA ARG A 145 18.20 -2.05 -12.01
C ARG A 145 17.73 -1.94 -13.46
N ASN A 146 17.06 -0.83 -13.78
CA ASN A 146 16.49 -0.56 -15.11
C ASN A 146 15.48 -1.64 -15.58
N ARG A 147 14.84 -2.38 -14.67
CA ARG A 147 13.80 -3.36 -14.98
C ARG A 147 12.41 -2.81 -14.68
N GLY A 148 11.40 -3.54 -15.16
CA GLY A 148 9.99 -3.29 -14.84
C GLY A 148 9.31 -2.17 -15.62
N LEU A 149 9.96 -1.59 -16.63
CA LEU A 149 9.30 -0.61 -17.50
C LEU A 149 8.07 -1.24 -18.20
N PRO A 150 6.91 -0.55 -18.25
CA PRO A 150 5.67 -1.12 -18.78
C PRO A 150 5.72 -1.51 -20.26
N ASN A 151 6.69 -1.00 -21.01
CA ASN A 151 6.82 -1.23 -22.46
C ASN A 151 8.02 -2.11 -22.82
N GLU A 152 8.71 -2.68 -21.83
CA GLU A 152 9.92 -3.47 -22.05
C GLU A 152 9.80 -4.82 -21.36
N ASN A 153 10.18 -5.88 -22.06
CA ASN A 153 10.32 -7.22 -21.50
C ASN A 153 11.81 -7.57 -21.41
N GLY A 154 12.23 -8.10 -20.27
CA GLY A 154 13.57 -8.62 -20.06
C GLY A 154 13.60 -10.14 -20.03
N PRO A 155 14.78 -10.78 -20.16
CA PRO A 155 14.93 -12.18 -19.78
C PRO A 155 14.60 -12.35 -18.29
N GLU A 156 14.11 -13.54 -17.93
CA GLU A 156 13.81 -13.89 -16.54
C GLU A 156 15.07 -13.78 -15.66
N ILE A 157 14.92 -13.15 -14.49
CA ILE A 157 15.99 -13.02 -13.49
C ILE A 157 16.00 -14.30 -12.66
N ALA A 158 17.18 -14.89 -12.46
CA ALA A 158 17.33 -16.06 -11.59
C ALA A 158 16.92 -15.72 -10.16
N VAL A 159 16.25 -16.66 -9.47
CA VAL A 159 15.76 -16.47 -8.09
C VAL A 159 16.89 -16.08 -7.12
N THR A 160 18.12 -16.54 -7.38
CA THR A 160 19.32 -16.21 -6.60
C THR A 160 19.74 -14.75 -6.69
N ASP A 161 19.33 -14.04 -7.74
CA ASP A 161 19.66 -12.64 -7.99
C ASP A 161 18.51 -11.68 -7.61
N LEU A 162 17.33 -12.24 -7.30
CA LEU A 162 16.18 -11.49 -6.76
C LEU A 162 16.42 -11.06 -5.30
N PRO A 163 15.60 -10.13 -4.76
CA PRO A 163 15.74 -9.68 -3.39
C PRO A 163 15.77 -10.85 -2.39
N SER A 164 16.75 -10.85 -1.49
CA SER A 164 16.99 -11.93 -0.53
C SER A 164 16.96 -11.43 0.90
N CYS A 165 16.53 -12.29 1.81
CA CYS A 165 16.36 -11.99 3.22
C CYS A 165 17.72 -11.74 3.89
N ARG A 166 17.83 -10.67 4.68
CA ARG A 166 19.05 -10.38 5.44
C ARG A 166 19.40 -11.40 6.53
N GLN A 167 18.43 -12.20 6.99
CA GLN A 167 18.63 -13.19 8.05
C GLN A 167 19.01 -14.58 7.53
N CYS A 168 18.29 -15.09 6.52
CA CYS A 168 18.46 -16.47 6.05
C CYS A 168 18.78 -16.58 4.55
N ARG A 169 18.95 -15.45 3.84
CA ARG A 169 19.29 -15.37 2.41
C ARG A 169 18.27 -16.00 1.44
N SER A 170 17.14 -16.51 1.95
CA SER A 170 16.02 -16.97 1.12
C SER A 170 15.34 -15.81 0.40
N LEU A 171 14.61 -16.12 -0.67
CA LEU A 171 13.79 -15.14 -1.40
C LEU A 171 12.88 -14.35 -0.45
N VAL A 172 12.76 -13.05 -0.65
CA VAL A 172 11.69 -12.26 -0.04
C VAL A 172 10.58 -12.04 -1.06
N CYS A 173 9.36 -11.81 -0.58
CA CYS A 173 8.26 -11.24 -1.34
C CYS A 173 7.94 -9.81 -0.84
N PRO A 174 7.24 -8.99 -1.64
CA PRO A 174 6.62 -7.78 -1.14
C PRO A 174 5.70 -8.13 0.04
N HIS A 175 5.79 -7.40 1.14
CA HIS A 175 4.86 -7.54 2.25
C HIS A 175 3.63 -6.70 1.96
N VAL A 176 2.78 -7.25 1.11
CA VAL A 176 1.45 -6.73 0.78
C VAL A 176 0.49 -7.90 0.75
N VAL A 177 -0.77 -7.66 1.10
CA VAL A 177 -1.80 -8.70 0.98
C VAL A 177 -2.15 -8.88 -0.49
N TRP A 178 -1.97 -10.10 -0.98
CA TRP A 178 -2.32 -10.47 -2.35
C TRP A 178 -3.78 -10.91 -2.50
N PHE A 179 -4.30 -10.83 -3.73
CA PHE A 179 -5.60 -11.40 -4.04
C PHE A 179 -5.59 -12.91 -3.76
N GLY A 180 -6.58 -13.35 -2.99
CA GLY A 180 -6.70 -14.72 -2.50
C GLY A 180 -6.06 -14.97 -1.13
N GLU A 181 -5.30 -14.01 -0.58
CA GLU A 181 -4.85 -14.06 0.82
C GLU A 181 -5.90 -13.43 1.75
N THR A 182 -5.84 -13.80 3.03
CA THR A 182 -6.65 -13.18 4.08
C THR A 182 -5.87 -12.05 4.73
N LEU A 183 -6.57 -10.99 5.16
CA LEU A 183 -5.98 -9.98 6.04
C LEU A 183 -5.48 -10.63 7.33
N TRP A 184 -4.48 -10.03 7.96
CA TRP A 184 -3.99 -10.47 9.26
C TRP A 184 -5.10 -10.35 10.32
N SER A 185 -5.15 -11.30 11.26
CA SER A 185 -6.22 -11.35 12.27
C SER A 185 -6.24 -10.12 13.17
N ASP A 186 -5.07 -9.62 13.57
CA ASP A 186 -4.91 -8.38 14.35
C ASP A 186 -5.36 -7.14 13.57
N VAL A 187 -5.13 -7.12 12.24
CA VAL A 187 -5.66 -6.07 11.36
C VAL A 187 -7.19 -6.13 11.29
N LEU A 188 -7.78 -7.32 11.16
CA LEU A 188 -9.24 -7.50 11.16
C LEU A 188 -9.87 -7.08 12.49
N GLU A 189 -9.30 -7.51 13.61
CA GLU A 189 -9.72 -7.08 14.95
C GLU A 189 -9.66 -5.55 15.07
N LYS A 190 -8.58 -4.93 14.57
CA LYS A 190 -8.45 -3.47 14.61
C LYS A 190 -9.48 -2.74 13.74
N ILE A 191 -9.80 -3.28 12.57
CA ILE A 191 -10.87 -2.75 11.72
C ILE A 191 -12.20 -2.80 12.47
N ASP A 192 -12.53 -3.94 13.07
CA ASP A 192 -13.78 -4.11 13.83
C ASP A 192 -13.87 -3.16 15.02
N GLU A 193 -12.76 -2.96 15.75
CA GLU A 193 -12.70 -1.97 16.83
C GLU A 193 -13.03 -0.55 16.35
N GLU A 194 -12.37 -0.07 15.29
CA GLU A 194 -12.53 1.30 14.81
C GLU A 194 -13.91 1.51 14.18
N ILE A 195 -14.46 0.52 13.49
CA ILE A 195 -15.83 0.58 12.94
C ILE A 195 -16.84 0.68 14.09
N ASN A 196 -16.73 -0.16 15.12
CA ASN A 196 -17.68 -0.16 16.24
C ASN A 196 -17.60 1.10 17.12
N GLN A 197 -16.49 1.82 17.08
CA GLN A 197 -16.24 3.01 17.90
C GLN A 197 -16.51 4.33 17.16
N CYS A 198 -16.75 4.31 15.84
CA CYS A 198 -17.01 5.51 15.06
C CYS A 198 -18.50 5.93 15.11
N ASP A 199 -18.76 7.24 15.11
CA ASP A 199 -20.10 7.82 14.96
C ASP A 199 -20.29 8.51 13.59
N LEU A 200 -19.23 8.56 12.79
CA LEU A 200 -19.25 8.96 11.38
C LEU A 200 -18.19 8.17 10.60
N PHE A 201 -18.61 7.57 9.48
CA PHE A 201 -17.73 6.83 8.58
C PHE A 201 -17.70 7.48 7.19
N LEU A 202 -16.51 7.87 6.73
CA LEU A 202 -16.25 8.42 5.39
C LEU A 202 -15.60 7.34 4.50
N VAL A 203 -16.09 7.18 3.26
CA VAL A 203 -15.59 6.23 2.26
C VAL A 203 -15.45 6.92 0.90
#